data_AF-A0A973PJD7-F1
#
_entry.id   AF-A0A973PJD7-F1
#
_cell.length_a   1.000
_cell.length_b   1.000
_cell.length_c   1.000
_cell.angle_alpha   90.00
_cell.angle_beta   90.00
_cell.angle_gamma   90.00
#
_symmetry.space_group_name_H-M   'P 1'
#
loop_
_entity.id
_entity.type
_entity.pdbx_description
1 polymer ?
#
loop_
_entity_poly.entity_id
_entity_poly.type
_entity_poly.pdbx_seq_one_letter_code
_entity_poly.pdbx_strand_id
1 'polypeptide(L)' 'KATPGSGWVYAHTIANDVPHPLAEPFALDRFTTGALIDEHGAAAVAH' A
#
# COMPACT_ATOMS: atom_id res chain seq x y z
N LYS A 1 -9.38 -2.19 -10.37
CA LYS A 1 -8.92 -3.61 -10.38
C LYS A 1 -7.60 -3.69 -9.61
N ALA A 2 -7.62 -3.93 -8.30
CA ALA A 2 -6.44 -3.88 -7.42
C ALA A 2 -5.90 -5.27 -7.02
N THR A 3 -6.75 -6.30 -7.07
CA THR A 3 -6.49 -7.64 -6.50
C THR A 3 -5.26 -8.36 -7.07
N PRO A 4 -4.96 -8.32 -8.39
CA PRO A 4 -3.75 -8.96 -8.91
C PRO A 4 -2.47 -8.25 -8.45
N GLY A 5 -2.50 -6.91 -8.38
CA GLY A 5 -1.35 -6.10 -7.97
C GLY A 5 -1.03 -6.24 -6.48
N SER A 6 -2.06 -6.23 -5.62
CA SER A 6 -1.89 -6.41 -4.18
C SER A 6 -1.37 -7.79 -3.80
N GLY A 7 -1.84 -8.85 -4.48
CA GLY A 7 -1.34 -10.21 -4.27
C GLY A 7 0.14 -10.37 -4.62
N TRP A 8 0.60 -9.75 -5.71
CA TRP A 8 1.98 -9.84 -6.17
C TRP A 8 2.96 -9.13 -5.23
N VAL A 9 2.66 -7.88 -4.84
CA VAL A 9 3.53 -7.13 -3.91
C VAL A 9 3.52 -7.74 -2.52
N TYR A 10 2.41 -8.33 -2.07
CA TYR A 10 2.33 -8.99 -0.76
C TYR A 10 3.14 -10.29 -0.71
N ALA A 11 3.07 -11.11 -1.78
CA ALA A 11 3.88 -12.31 -1.89
C ALA A 11 5.39 -12.00 -1.87
N HIS A 12 5.81 -10.91 -2.53
CA HIS A 12 7.20 -10.43 -2.48
C HIS A 12 7.65 -10.07 -1.06
N THR A 13 6.80 -9.35 -0.31
CA THR A 13 7.11 -8.97 1.08
C THR A 13 7.30 -10.19 1.97
N ILE A 14 6.44 -11.22 1.85
CA ILE A 14 6.57 -12.46 2.63
C ILE A 14 7.86 -13.20 2.25
N ALA A 15 8.19 -13.26 0.95
CA ALA A 15 9.33 -14.04 0.48
C ALA A 15 10.69 -13.43 0.81
N ASN A 16 10.78 -12.10 0.92
CA ASN A 16 12.04 -11.37 1.07
C ASN A 16 12.17 -10.61 2.39
N ASP A 17 11.13 -10.63 3.24
CA ASP A 17 11.02 -9.85 4.48
C ASP A 17 11.21 -8.32 4.27
N VAL A 18 11.02 -7.85 3.04
CA VAL A 18 11.16 -6.45 2.63
C VAL A 18 10.02 -6.11 1.66
N PRO A 19 9.29 -5.00 1.89
CA PRO A 19 8.22 -4.59 1.00
C PRO A 19 8.73 -4.34 -0.42
N HIS A 20 7.96 -4.76 -1.41
CA HIS A 20 8.23 -4.38 -2.80
C HIS A 20 8.18 -2.85 -2.94
N PRO A 21 8.99 -2.20 -3.81
CA PRO A 21 9.02 -0.73 -3.95
C PRO A 21 7.65 -0.08 -4.23
N LEU A 22 6.73 -0.82 -4.87
CA LEU A 22 5.36 -0.36 -5.10
C LEU A 22 4.47 -0.39 -3.84
N ALA A 23 4.80 -1.22 -2.85
CA ALA A 23 4.09 -1.36 -1.58
C ALA A 23 4.74 -0.57 -0.44
N GLU A 24 5.99 -0.14 -0.59
CA GLU A 24 6.76 0.60 0.40
C GLU A 24 6.05 1.87 0.92
N PRO A 25 5.43 2.71 0.08
CA PRO A 25 4.70 3.89 0.57
C PRO A 25 3.45 3.55 1.41
N PHE A 26 2.97 2.31 1.33
CA PHE A 26 1.78 1.83 2.04
C PHE A 26 2.10 1.11 3.36
N ALA A 27 3.34 1.23 3.86
CA ALA A 27 3.76 0.72 5.16
C ALA A 27 3.02 1.42 6.33
N LEU A 28 3.03 0.81 7.52
CA LEU A 28 2.38 1.34 8.72
C LEU A 28 3.03 2.63 9.23
N ASP A 29 4.33 2.79 9.01
CA ASP A 29 5.11 3.96 9.41
C ASP A 29 4.60 5.27 8.79
N ARG A 30 3.74 5.20 7.75
CA ARG A 30 3.09 6.38 7.17
C ARG A 30 2.22 7.13 8.19
N PHE A 31 1.68 6.44 9.19
CA PHE A 31 0.86 7.06 10.23
C PHE A 31 1.68 7.72 11.34
N THR A 32 2.93 7.30 11.53
CA THR A 32 3.84 7.90 12.52
C THR A 32 4.67 9.02 11.92
N THR A 33 5.04 8.91 10.64
CA THR A 33 5.83 9.91 9.90
C THR A 33 4.98 11.03 9.30
N GLY A 34 3.67 10.79 9.15
CA GLY A 34 2.75 11.73 8.49
C GLY A 34 2.80 11.66 6.96
N ALA A 35 3.48 10.67 6.36
CA ALA A 35 3.51 10.41 4.91
C ALA A 35 2.19 9.79 4.41
N LEU A 36 1.06 10.42 4.73
CA LEU A 36 -0.27 9.91 4.40
C LEU A 36 -0.50 9.94 2.89
N ILE A 37 -1.10 8.85 2.37
CA ILE A 37 -1.55 8.75 0.98
C ILE A 37 -3.06 9.00 0.99
N ASP A 38 -3.46 10.19 0.52
CA ASP A 38 -4.86 10.61 0.51
C ASP A 38 -5.54 10.24 -0.81
N GLU A 39 -6.33 9.17 -0.79
CA GLU A 39 -7.13 8.71 -1.92
C GLU A 39 -8.62 9.07 -1.79
N HIS A 40 -9.04 9.94 -0.87
CA HIS A 40 -10.47 10.21 -0.62
C HIS A 40 -11.23 10.65 -1.88
N GLY A 41 -10.61 11.46 -2.77
CA GLY A 41 -11.21 11.84 -4.05
C GLY A 41 -11.20 10.74 -5.11
N ALA A 42 -10.21 9.82 -5.05
CA ALA A 42 -10.02 8.74 -6.02
C ALA A 42 -10.80 7.46 -5.64
N ALA A 43 -11.14 7.31 -4.36
CA ALA A 43 -11.91 6.18 -3.84
C ALA A 43 -13.35 6.15 -4.40
N ALA A 44 -13.88 7.30 -4.87
CA ALA A 44 -15.19 7.46 -5.52
C ALA A 44 -16.39 6.86 -4.75
N VAL A 45 -16.22 6.64 -3.44
CA VAL A 45 -17.20 6.10 -2.51
C VAL A 45 -17.24 7.04 -1.31
N ALA A 46 -18.44 7.45 -0.89
CA ALA A 46 -18.60 8.25 0.31
C ALA A 46 -18.13 7.47 1.54
N HIS A 47 -17.38 8.15 2.44
CA HIS A 47 -16.81 7.60 3.67
C HIS A 47 -17.40 8.29 4.89
#